data_AF-A0A2H0AWU0-F1
#
_entry.id   AF-A0A2H0AWU0-F1
#
_cell.length_a   1.000
_cell.length_b   1.000
_cell.length_c   1.000
_cell.angle_alpha   90.00
_cell.angle_beta   90.00
_cell.angle_gamma   90.00
#
_symmetry.space_group_name_H-M   'P 1'
#
loop_
_entity.id
_entity.type
_entity.pdbx_description
1 polymer ?
#
loop_
_entity_poly.entity_id
_entity_poly.type
_entity_poly.pdbx_seq_one_letter_code
_entity_poly.pdbx_strand_id
1 'polypeptide(L)'
;MKNRITQILGTPYPLLQGPMRLITLGEVAAAVSNSGGFGQIAASGLSSQQLQAEVEKAQELTTRPFGVNIPLHRPNALEALEIAIEMG
;
A
#
# COMPACT_ATOMS: atom_id res chain seq x y z
N MET A 1 5.71 17.41 12.59
CA MET A 1 6.65 18.26 11.81
C MET A 1 6.21 18.21 10.36
N LYS A 2 5.86 19.33 9.73
CA LYS A 2 5.47 19.35 8.31
C LYS A 2 6.74 19.39 7.44
N ASN A 3 6.85 18.47 6.48
CA ASN A 3 7.92 18.44 5.48
C ASN A 3 7.37 17.97 4.10
N ARG A 4 8.24 17.92 3.10
CA ARG A 4 7.87 17.52 1.73
C ARG A 4 7.18 16.15 1.66
N ILE A 5 7.61 15.17 2.47
CA ILE A 5 7.03 13.82 2.48
C ILE A 5 5.60 13.86 3.00
N THR A 6 5.36 14.51 4.15
CA THR A 6 4.00 14.65 4.71
C THR A 6 3.04 15.40 3.77
N GLN A 7 3.56 16.32 2.95
CA GLN A 7 2.77 17.06 1.96
C GLN A 7 2.42 16.21 0.74
N ILE A 8 3.38 15.44 0.21
CA ILE A 8 3.17 14.57 -0.96
C ILE A 8 2.22 13.41 -0.60
N LEU A 9 2.44 12.77 0.55
CA LEU A 9 1.69 11.56 0.94
C LEU A 9 0.40 11.86 1.71
N GLY A 10 0.17 13.11 2.13
CA GLY A 10 -1.00 13.48 2.92
C GLY A 10 -1.01 12.90 4.34
N THR A 11 0.16 12.56 4.90
CA THR A 11 0.28 11.91 6.22
C THR A 11 0.73 12.89 7.32
N PRO A 12 0.29 12.73 8.58
CA PRO A 12 0.77 13.51 9.71
C PRO A 12 2.26 13.30 10.03
N TYR A 13 2.76 12.08 9.85
CA TYR A 13 4.13 11.70 10.16
C TYR A 13 4.91 11.35 8.89
N PRO A 14 6.19 11.77 8.77
CA PRO A 14 7.05 11.41 7.65
C PRO A 14 7.62 9.98 7.83
N LEU A 15 6.75 9.03 8.15
CA LEU A 15 7.10 7.63 8.39
C LEU A 15 6.40 6.77 7.36
N LEU A 16 7.20 6.01 6.61
CA LEU A 16 6.73 5.04 5.65
C LEU A 16 7.06 3.65 6.17
N GLN A 17 6.10 2.75 6.15
CA GLN A 17 6.35 1.35 6.48
C GLN A 17 7.03 0.66 5.30
N GLY A 18 8.20 0.05 5.55
CA GLY A 18 8.94 -0.68 4.52
C GLY A 18 8.20 -1.94 4.08
N PRO A 19 7.91 -2.14 2.79
CA PRO A 19 7.14 -3.28 2.30
C PRO A 19 7.91 -4.59 2.45
N MET A 20 7.24 -5.61 2.98
CA MET A 20 7.79 -6.95 3.21
C MET A 20 6.83 -8.01 2.67
N ARG A 21 7.34 -8.84 1.76
CA ARG A 21 6.60 -9.93 1.11
C ARG A 21 5.87 -10.79 2.15
N LEU A 22 4.56 -10.96 1.97
CA LEU A 22 3.65 -11.75 2.81
C LEU A 22 3.53 -11.30 4.28
N ILE A 23 4.09 -10.15 4.64
CA ILE A 23 3.96 -9.56 5.99
C ILE A 23 3.12 -8.29 5.92
N THR A 24 3.43 -7.41 4.96
CA THR A 24 2.79 -6.09 4.87
C THR A 24 1.64 -6.17 3.88
N LEU A 25 0.53 -6.72 4.35
CA LEU A 25 -0.74 -6.90 3.64
C LEU A 25 -1.73 -5.76 3.96
N GLY A 26 -2.98 -5.86 3.50
CA GLY A 26 -3.99 -4.81 3.61
C GLY A 26 -4.21 -4.33 5.04
N GLU A 27 -4.32 -5.25 6.00
CA GLU A 27 -4.55 -4.92 7.42
C GLU A 27 -3.37 -4.12 8.02
N VAL A 28 -2.13 -4.49 7.68
CA VAL A 28 -0.93 -3.81 8.16
C VAL A 28 -0.82 -2.42 7.53
N ALA A 29 -1.05 -2.32 6.22
CA ALA A 29 -1.04 -1.04 5.52
C ALA A 29 -2.10 -0.08 6.09
N ALA A 30 -3.32 -0.56 6.35
CA ALA A 30 -4.38 0.22 6.96
C ALA A 30 -4.04 0.64 8.40
N ALA A 31 -3.50 -0.27 9.22
CA ALA A 31 -3.11 0.03 10.60
C ALA A 31 -2.04 1.12 10.68
N VAL A 32 -1.02 1.06 9.82
CA VAL A 32 0.02 2.10 9.73
C VAL A 32 -0.57 3.44 9.29
N SER A 33 -1.44 3.42 8.28
CA SER A 33 -2.07 4.62 7.73
C SER A 33 -2.99 5.29 8.76
N ASN A 34 -3.83 4.51 9.45
CA ASN A 34 -4.64 4.95 10.59
C ASN A 34 -3.81 5.56 11.72
N SER A 35 -2.60 5.06 11.95
CA SER A 35 -1.65 5.60 12.94
C SER A 35 -0.95 6.88 12.48
N GLY A 36 -1.19 7.35 11.26
CA GLY A 36 -0.65 8.60 10.72
C GLY A 36 0.67 8.48 9.96
N GLY A 37 1.17 7.26 9.73
CA GLY A 37 2.22 6.99 8.76
C GLY A 37 1.65 6.74 7.36
N PHE A 38 2.50 6.31 6.42
CA PHE A 38 2.11 5.81 5.11
C PHE A 38 2.31 4.29 5.07
N GLY A 39 1.21 3.54 5.08
CA GLY A 39 1.24 2.08 4.97
C GLY A 39 1.38 1.62 3.53
N GLN A 40 1.98 0.44 3.33
CA GLN A 40 2.18 -0.11 1.99
C GLN A 40 1.86 -1.60 1.93
N ILE A 41 1.04 -2.01 0.96
CA ILE A 41 0.79 -3.40 0.62
C ILE A 41 1.94 -3.91 -0.26
N ALA A 42 2.56 -5.03 0.09
CA ALA A 42 3.59 -5.66 -0.74
C ALA A 42 2.95 -6.63 -1.76
N ALA A 43 2.94 -6.27 -3.04
CA ALA A 43 2.40 -7.12 -4.11
C ALA A 43 3.24 -8.39 -4.35
N SER A 44 4.47 -8.43 -3.84
CA SER A 44 5.37 -9.56 -4.01
C SER A 44 4.76 -10.85 -3.46
N GLY A 45 4.69 -11.90 -4.29
CA GLY A 45 4.15 -13.20 -3.91
C GLY A 45 2.62 -13.32 -3.93
N LEU A 46 1.89 -12.26 -4.25
CA LEU A 46 0.44 -12.31 -4.43
C LEU A 46 0.07 -12.58 -5.89
N SER A 47 -1.02 -13.31 -6.14
CA SER A 47 -1.71 -13.28 -7.42
C SER A 47 -2.42 -11.94 -7.63
N SER A 48 -2.93 -11.71 -8.84
CA SER A 48 -3.75 -10.53 -9.14
C SER A 48 -5.00 -10.45 -8.26
N GLN A 49 -5.71 -11.57 -8.10
CA GLN A 49 -6.91 -11.65 -7.25
C GLN A 49 -6.58 -11.41 -5.77
N GLN A 50 -5.45 -11.95 -5.29
CA GLN A 50 -5.00 -11.71 -3.92
C GLN A 50 -4.63 -10.25 -3.70
N LEU A 51 -3.91 -9.62 -4.64
CA LEU A 51 -3.57 -8.21 -4.53
C LEU A 51 -4.84 -7.34 -4.47
N GLN A 52 -5.81 -7.59 -5.36
CA GLN A 52 -7.08 -6.87 -5.35
C GLN A 52 -7.80 -7.01 -4.00
N ALA A 53 -7.90 -8.24 -3.47
CA ALA A 53 -8.52 -8.47 -2.17
C ALA A 53 -7.80 -7.74 -1.02
N GLU A 54 -6.47 -7.66 -1.05
CA GLU A 54 -5.70 -6.93 -0.04
C GLU A 54 -5.87 -5.40 -0.13
N VAL A 55 -6.02 -4.86 -1.36
CA VAL A 55 -6.32 -3.44 -1.55
C VAL A 55 -7.74 -3.12 -1.09
N GLU A 56 -8.73 -3.93 -1.46
CA GLU A 56 -10.12 -3.83 -0.97
C GLU A 56 -10.15 -3.86 0.56
N LYS A 57 -9.44 -4.81 1.17
CA LYS A 57 -9.32 -4.92 2.63
C LYS A 57 -8.74 -3.67 3.27
N ALA A 58 -7.71 -3.07 2.67
CA ALA A 58 -7.15 -1.82 3.17
C ALA A 58 -8.15 -0.66 3.06
N GLN A 59 -8.86 -0.54 1.94
CA GLN A 59 -9.89 0.49 1.72
C GLN A 59 -11.07 0.36 2.69
N GLU A 60 -11.45 -0.86 3.08
CA GLU A 60 -12.46 -1.11 4.11
C GLU A 60 -12.00 -0.63 5.51
N LEU A 61 -10.69 -0.74 5.80
CA LEU A 61 -10.12 -0.50 7.11
C LEU A 61 -9.57 0.92 7.31
N THR A 62 -9.34 1.68 6.25
CA THR A 62 -8.85 3.05 6.34
C THR A 62 -9.36 3.94 5.21
N THR A 63 -9.65 5.20 5.56
CA THR A 63 -9.88 6.29 4.60
C THR A 63 -8.62 7.14 4.39
N ARG A 64 -7.49 6.76 5.01
CA ARG A 64 -6.21 7.49 4.90
C ARG A 64 -5.36 6.94 3.76
N PRO A 65 -4.48 7.77 3.16
CA PRO A 65 -3.62 7.33 2.08
C PRO A 65 -2.72 6.15 2.47
N PHE A 66 -2.65 5.16 1.60
CA PHE A 66 -1.69 4.05 1.63
C PHE A 66 -1.19 3.81 0.20
N GLY A 67 -0.24 2.90 0.01
CA GLY A 67 0.28 2.56 -1.31
C GLY A 67 0.43 1.06 -1.55
N VAL A 68 0.78 0.72 -2.79
CA VAL A 68 1.15 -0.64 -3.19
C VAL A 68 2.61 -0.64 -3.66
N ASN A 69 3.42 -1.54 -3.09
CA ASN A 69 4.78 -1.79 -3.55
C ASN A 69 4.78 -2.93 -4.59
N ILE A 70 5.25 -2.61 -5.80
CA ILE A 70 5.28 -3.53 -6.95
C ILE A 70 6.74 -3.76 -7.36
N PRO A 71 7.37 -4.88 -6.97
CA PRO A 71 8.68 -5.23 -7.49
C PRO A 71 8.58 -5.55 -8.99
N LEU A 72 9.29 -4.79 -9.83
CA LEU A 72 9.17 -4.87 -11.28
C LEU A 72 9.63 -6.22 -11.89
N HIS A 73 10.42 -7.00 -11.15
CA HIS A 73 10.90 -8.30 -11.60
C HIS A 73 9.88 -9.43 -11.43
N ARG A 74 8.72 -9.18 -10.78
CA ARG A 74 7.67 -10.20 -10.62
C ARG A 74 7.02 -10.50 -11.98
N PRO A 75 6.64 -11.76 -12.27
CA PRO A 75 6.06 -12.12 -13.56
C PRO A 75 4.81 -11.32 -13.95
N ASN A 76 3.99 -10.95 -12.97
CA ASN A 76 2.73 -10.23 -13.14
C ASN A 76 2.82 -8.73 -12.74
N ALA A 77 3.95 -8.07 -12.99
CA ALA A 77 4.17 -6.70 -12.53
C ALA A 77 3.20 -5.70 -13.17
N LEU A 78 2.90 -5.87 -14.47
CA LEU A 78 2.01 -4.98 -15.21
C LEU A 78 0.58 -5.12 -14.72
N GLU A 79 0.09 -6.34 -14.48
CA GLU A 79 -1.25 -6.58 -13.96
C GLU A 79 -1.42 -5.99 -12.56
N ALA A 80 -0.39 -6.04 -11.70
CA ALA A 80 -0.47 -5.34 -10.41
C ALA A 80 -0.47 -3.82 -10.55
N LEU A 81 0.23 -3.27 -11.55
CA LEU A 81 0.20 -1.84 -11.82
C LEU A 81 -1.20 -1.42 -12.30
N GLU A 82 -1.81 -2.19 -13.20
CA GLU A 82 -3.18 -1.98 -13.68
C GLU A 82 -4.18 -2.03 -12.52
N ILE A 83 -4.09 -3.03 -11.65
CA ILE A 83 -4.93 -3.11 -10.43
C ILE A 83 -4.75 -1.86 -9.56
N ALA A 84 -3.51 -1.44 -9.30
CA ALA A 84 -3.26 -0.25 -8.49
C ALA A 84 -3.80 1.03 -9.15
N ILE A 85 -3.82 1.13 -10.48
CA ILE A 85 -4.41 2.26 -11.20
C ILE A 85 -5.94 2.23 -11.10
N GLU A 86 -6.56 1.06 -11.32
CA GLU A 86 -8.02 0.90 -11.33
C GLU A 86 -8.64 1.12 -9.94
N MET A 87 -7.90 0.78 -8.88
CA MET A 87 -8.37 0.88 -7.50
C MET A 87 -8.09 2.22 -6.83
N GLY A 88 -7.32 3.11 -7.48
CA GLY A 88 -6.95 4.45 -6.99
C GLY A 88 -5.78 4.49 -6.01
#